data_AF-A0A0X3TYU6-F1
#
_entry.id   AF-A0A0X3TYU6-F1
#
_cell.length_a   1.000
_cell.length_b   1.000
_cell.length_c   1.000
_cell.angle_alpha   90.00
_cell.angle_beta   90.00
_cell.angle_gamma   90.00
#
_symmetry.space_group_name_H-M   'P 1'
#
loop_
_entity.id
_entity.type
_entity.pdbx_description
1 polymer ?
#
loop_
_entity_poly.entity_id
_entity_poly.type
_entity_poly.pdbx_seq_one_letter_code
_entity_poly.pdbx_strand_id
1 'polypeptide(L)'
;MKKSLSLTALCLGLMAAPALAQDCPWAGGEYEFKEHGVYGDFTVNADCTELTWTRLSDSPETSALTRTKNGWEGELSKADFELLDSGKFLRITGTGGAMRQVSAKRKN
;
A
#
# COMPACT_ATOMS: atom_id res chain seq x y z
N MET A 1 -32.10 -8.43 53.22
CA MET A 1 -32.50 -8.70 51.81
C MET A 1 -32.83 -7.34 51.20
N LYS A 2 -32.29 -6.82 50.10
CA LYS A 2 -31.32 -7.23 49.07
C LYS A 2 -30.59 -5.92 48.66
N LYS A 3 -29.26 -5.96 48.53
CA LYS A 3 -28.46 -4.87 47.96
C LYS A 3 -28.55 -4.98 46.44
N SER A 4 -28.98 -3.94 45.74
CA SER A 4 -28.90 -3.86 44.29
C SER A 4 -27.64 -3.07 43.92
N LEU A 5 -26.62 -3.76 43.43
CA LEU A 5 -25.48 -3.16 42.74
C LEU A 5 -25.90 -2.85 41.31
N SER A 6 -25.85 -1.57 40.92
CA SER A 6 -25.85 -1.18 39.51
C SER A 6 -24.41 -1.14 39.03
N LEU A 7 -24.05 -2.06 38.15
CA LEU A 7 -22.77 -2.11 37.46
C LEU A 7 -22.91 -1.29 36.17
N THR A 8 -22.44 -0.04 36.16
CA THR A 8 -22.38 0.77 34.95
C THR A 8 -21.12 0.38 34.18
N ALA A 9 -21.27 -0.53 33.21
CA ALA A 9 -20.23 -0.86 32.25
C ALA A 9 -20.04 0.33 31.30
N LEU A 10 -19.01 1.14 31.54
CA LEU A 10 -18.58 2.19 30.62
C LEU A 10 -17.74 1.52 29.52
N CYS A 11 -18.39 1.15 28.41
CA CYS A 11 -17.70 0.81 27.17
C CYS A 11 -16.95 2.05 26.68
N LEU A 12 -15.66 2.15 26.97
CA LEU A 12 -14.75 3.00 26.20
C LEU A 12 -14.66 2.38 24.81
N GLY A 13 -15.47 2.89 23.88
CA GLY A 13 -15.32 2.62 22.47
C GLY A 13 -13.93 3.06 22.03
N LEU A 14 -13.18 2.10 21.46
CA LEU A 14 -12.08 2.41 20.56
C LEU A 14 -12.65 3.33 19.48
N MET A 15 -12.34 4.62 19.55
CA MET A 15 -12.51 5.48 18.39
C MET A 15 -11.46 5.02 17.39
N ALA A 16 -11.87 4.19 16.43
CA ALA A 16 -11.14 4.06 15.18
C ALA A 16 -11.11 5.47 14.59
N ALA A 17 -9.96 6.13 14.67
CA ALA A 17 -9.77 7.40 13.99
C ALA A 17 -10.14 7.17 12.51
N PRO A 18 -10.96 8.04 11.90
CA PRO A 18 -11.14 7.97 10.46
C PRO A 18 -9.74 8.10 9.87
N ALA A 19 -9.31 7.09 9.11
CA ALA A 19 -8.15 7.25 8.24
C ALA A 19 -8.46 8.49 7.42
N LEU A 20 -7.74 9.59 7.69
CA LEU A 20 -7.76 10.74 6.82
C LEU A 20 -7.50 10.16 5.44
N ALA A 21 -8.39 10.42 4.48
CA ALA A 21 -8.19 10.05 3.10
C ALA A 21 -6.83 10.62 2.72
N GLN A 22 -5.79 9.78 2.80
CA GLN A 22 -4.44 10.17 2.52
C GLN A 22 -4.50 10.48 1.03
N ASP A 23 -4.11 11.69 0.61
CA ASP A 23 -4.06 12.08 -0.81
C ASP A 23 -3.06 11.17 -1.53
N CYS A 24 -3.50 9.94 -1.80
CA CYS A 24 -2.76 8.87 -2.41
C CYS A 24 -3.29 8.74 -3.82
N PRO A 25 -2.55 9.22 -4.82
CA PRO A 25 -2.98 9.16 -6.21
C PRO A 25 -3.02 7.71 -6.74
N TRP A 26 -2.53 6.76 -5.95
CA TRP A 26 -2.54 5.33 -6.24
C TRP A 26 -3.78 4.60 -5.70
N ALA A 27 -4.53 5.22 -4.78
CA ALA A 27 -5.58 4.57 -4.02
C ALA A 27 -6.66 3.94 -4.91
N GLY A 28 -6.97 2.66 -4.64
CA GLY A 28 -8.01 1.92 -5.35
C GLY A 28 -7.74 1.72 -6.84
N GLY A 29 -6.48 1.79 -7.27
CA GLY A 29 -6.10 1.62 -8.66
C GLY A 29 -5.46 0.26 -8.95
N GLU A 30 -5.69 -0.22 -10.17
CA GLU A 30 -4.90 -1.29 -10.78
C GLU A 30 -3.92 -0.65 -11.78
N TYR A 31 -2.66 -1.05 -11.73
CA TYR A 31 -1.57 -0.44 -12.49
C TYR A 31 -0.74 -1.48 -13.22
N GLU A 32 -0.28 -1.11 -14.41
CA GLU A 32 0.74 -1.85 -15.15
C GLU A 32 1.95 -0.95 -15.42
N PHE A 33 3.14 -1.55 -15.47
CA PHE A 33 4.33 -0.88 -15.99
C PHE A 33 5.10 -1.81 -16.92
N LYS A 34 5.73 -1.23 -17.93
CA LYS A 34 6.56 -1.96 -18.90
C LYS A 34 7.62 -1.01 -19.44
N GLU A 35 8.84 -1.14 -18.94
CA GLU A 35 9.93 -0.24 -19.32
C GLU A 35 11.28 -0.97 -19.29
N HIS A 36 12.06 -0.84 -20.37
CA HIS A 36 13.42 -1.41 -20.50
C HIS A 36 13.55 -2.89 -20.08
N GLY A 37 12.54 -3.72 -20.38
CA GLY A 37 12.54 -5.15 -20.05
C GLY A 37 12.08 -5.50 -18.63
N VAL A 38 11.73 -4.50 -17.81
CA VAL A 38 11.07 -4.68 -16.52
C VAL A 38 9.57 -4.49 -16.72
N TYR A 39 8.76 -5.44 -16.24
CA TYR A 39 7.31 -5.39 -16.36
C TYR A 39 6.65 -5.99 -15.12
N GLY A 40 5.42 -5.55 -14.85
CA GLY A 40 4.62 -6.08 -13.77
C GLY A 40 3.30 -5.34 -13.62
N ASP A 41 2.43 -5.95 -12.85
CA ASP A 41 1.12 -5.41 -12.49
C ASP A 41 1.03 -5.30 -10.97
N PHE A 42 0.36 -4.28 -10.48
CA PHE A 42 0.08 -4.14 -9.06
C PHE A 42 -1.26 -3.46 -8.81
N THR A 43 -1.87 -3.78 -7.68
CA THR A 43 -3.09 -3.12 -7.20
C THR A 43 -2.80 -2.45 -5.87
N VAL A 44 -3.35 -1.27 -5.67
CA VAL A 44 -3.31 -0.56 -4.38
C VAL A 44 -4.73 -0.49 -3.83
N ASN A 45 -4.91 -0.84 -2.56
CA ASN A 45 -6.23 -0.80 -1.93
C ASN A 45 -6.76 0.65 -1.81
N ALA A 46 -8.06 0.80 -1.55
CA ALA A 46 -8.70 2.13 -1.48
C ALA A 46 -8.14 3.02 -0.36
N ASP A 47 -7.64 2.42 0.71
CA ASP A 47 -7.07 3.14 1.86
C ASP A 47 -5.58 3.50 1.65
N CYS A 48 -4.96 3.01 0.57
CA CYS A 48 -3.55 3.16 0.27
C CYS A 48 -2.63 2.74 1.43
N THR A 49 -2.99 1.63 2.06
CA THR A 49 -2.27 0.97 3.14
C THR A 49 -1.63 -0.34 2.70
N GLU A 50 -2.04 -0.89 1.56
CA GLU A 50 -1.51 -2.16 1.04
C GLU A 50 -1.40 -2.11 -0.48
N LEU A 51 -0.37 -2.79 -0.98
CA LEU A 51 -0.18 -3.09 -2.39
C LEU A 51 -0.12 -4.61 -2.56
N THR A 52 -0.81 -5.12 -3.58
CA THR A 52 -0.64 -6.50 -4.07
C THR A 52 0.08 -6.47 -5.41
N TRP A 53 1.27 -7.05 -5.43
CA TRP A 53 2.12 -7.16 -6.59
C TRP A 53 1.88 -8.49 -7.30
N THR A 54 1.55 -8.44 -8.59
CA THR A 54 1.37 -9.63 -9.43
C THR A 54 2.46 -9.67 -10.50
N ARG A 55 3.41 -10.60 -10.38
CA ARG A 55 4.35 -10.91 -11.45
C ARG A 55 3.77 -12.02 -12.31
N LEU A 56 3.97 -11.92 -13.64
CA LEU A 56 3.50 -12.93 -14.60
C LEU A 56 4.04 -14.37 -14.33
N SER A 57 5.05 -14.55 -13.48
CA SER A 57 5.70 -15.84 -13.20
C SER A 57 5.77 -16.26 -11.74
N ASP A 58 5.42 -15.38 -10.79
CA ASP A 58 5.50 -15.65 -9.34
C ASP A 58 4.10 -15.51 -8.71
N SER A 59 3.84 -16.18 -7.58
CA SER A 59 2.61 -15.95 -6.81
C SER A 59 2.47 -14.47 -6.42
N PRO A 60 1.24 -13.94 -6.32
CA PRO A 60 1.02 -12.58 -5.83
C PRO A 60 1.66 -12.37 -4.46
N GLU A 61 2.31 -11.23 -4.28
CA GLU A 61 2.93 -10.82 -3.03
C GLU A 61 2.25 -9.55 -2.53
N THR A 62 1.90 -9.50 -1.25
CA THR A 62 1.25 -8.32 -0.65
C THR A 62 2.21 -7.66 0.33
N SER A 63 2.28 -6.34 0.26
CA SER A 63 3.13 -5.53 1.10
C SER A 63 2.34 -4.37 1.71
N ALA A 64 2.62 -4.08 2.97
CA ALA A 64 2.09 -2.89 3.62
C ALA A 64 2.77 -1.64 3.05
N LEU A 65 2.00 -0.56 2.92
CA LEU A 65 2.48 0.73 2.46
C LEU A 65 2.76 1.65 3.64
N THR A 66 3.97 2.19 3.68
CA THR A 66 4.38 3.22 4.63
C THR A 66 4.55 4.55 3.92
N ARG A 67 3.91 5.60 4.43
CA ARG A 67 4.06 6.95 3.86
C ARG A 67 5.48 7.47 4.09
N THR A 68 6.11 7.98 3.05
CA THR A 68 7.41 8.63 3.06
C THR A 68 7.28 10.09 2.60
N LYS A 69 8.42 10.79 2.57
CA LYS A 69 8.51 12.15 2.01
C LYS A 69 8.33 12.22 0.49
N ASN A 70 8.48 11.11 -0.25
CA ASN A 70 8.34 11.11 -1.71
C ASN A 70 7.14 10.30 -2.21
N GLY A 71 6.39 9.62 -1.33
CA GLY A 71 5.41 8.64 -1.75
C GLY A 71 5.05 7.62 -0.69
N TRP A 72 4.84 6.38 -1.12
CA TRP A 72 4.56 5.22 -0.29
C TRP A 72 5.55 4.12 -0.61
N GLU A 73 6.22 3.59 0.39
CA GLU A 73 7.17 2.48 0.23
C GLU A 73 6.63 1.19 0.82
N GLY A 74 7.13 0.09 0.29
CA GLY A 74 6.90 -1.25 0.82
C GLY A 74 8.00 -2.20 0.38
N GLU A 75 8.04 -3.36 1.04
CA GLU A 75 9.05 -4.39 0.83
C GLU A 75 8.41 -5.63 0.18
N LEU A 76 9.09 -6.19 -0.80
CA LEU A 76 8.79 -7.50 -1.39
C LEU A 76 10.01 -8.41 -1.18
N SER A 77 9.79 -9.71 -1.22
CA SER A 77 10.79 -10.76 -1.03
C SER A 77 12.05 -10.62 -1.90
N LYS A 78 11.95 -9.98 -3.06
CA LYS A 78 13.04 -9.80 -4.02
C LYS A 78 13.35 -8.34 -4.36
N ALA A 79 12.61 -7.38 -3.83
CA ALA A 79 12.79 -5.97 -4.13
C ALA A 79 12.01 -5.07 -3.16
N ASP A 80 12.54 -3.89 -2.90
CA ASP A 80 11.76 -2.81 -2.29
C ASP A 80 11.12 -1.98 -3.40
N PHE A 81 10.02 -1.31 -3.08
CA PHE A 81 9.38 -0.40 -4.01
C PHE A 81 8.97 0.91 -3.33
N GLU A 82 8.89 1.97 -4.14
CA GLU A 82 8.36 3.27 -3.74
C GLU A 82 7.39 3.78 -4.83
N LEU A 83 6.12 3.92 -4.48
CA LEU A 83 5.10 4.57 -5.30
C LEU A 83 5.21 6.08 -5.13
N LEU A 84 5.63 6.82 -6.15
CA LEU A 84 5.90 8.25 -5.99
C LEU A 84 4.61 9.09 -5.90
N ASP A 85 4.64 10.17 -5.12
CA ASP A 85 3.55 11.13 -4.90
C ASP A 85 2.96 11.73 -6.18
N SER A 86 3.66 11.61 -7.31
CA SER A 86 3.15 12.00 -8.63
C SER A 86 1.99 11.14 -9.15
N GLY A 87 1.78 9.92 -8.63
CA GLY A 87 0.79 8.98 -9.16
C GLY A 87 1.16 8.36 -10.52
N LYS A 88 2.40 8.55 -10.99
CA LYS A 88 2.82 8.19 -12.36
C LYS A 88 4.04 7.28 -12.43
N PHE A 89 4.87 7.30 -11.38
CA PHE A 89 6.15 6.63 -11.36
C PHE A 89 6.29 5.78 -10.12
N LEU A 90 6.92 4.61 -10.31
CA LEU A 90 7.28 3.70 -9.25
C LEU A 90 8.79 3.50 -9.30
N ARG A 91 9.44 3.38 -8.13
CA ARG A 91 10.83 2.96 -8.03
C ARG A 91 10.88 1.54 -7.52
N ILE A 92 11.76 0.73 -8.10
CA ILE A 92 12.01 -0.65 -7.70
C ILE A 92 13.50 -0.76 -7.40
N THR A 93 13.84 -1.25 -6.22
CA THR A 93 15.21 -1.51 -5.79
C THR A 93 15.36 -3.00 -5.56
N GLY A 94 16.10 -3.70 -6.44
CA GLY A 94 16.34 -5.14 -6.25
C GLY A 94 17.31 -5.42 -5.11
N THR A 95 17.40 -6.68 -4.66
CA THR A 95 18.29 -7.13 -3.57
C THR A 95 19.77 -6.75 -3.75
N GLY A 96 20.23 -6.51 -4.99
CA GLY A 96 21.57 -6.00 -5.28
C GLY A 96 21.75 -4.48 -5.16
N GLY A 97 20.75 -3.75 -4.66
CA GLY A 97 20.76 -2.29 -4.51
C GLY A 97 20.53 -1.50 -5.81
N ALA A 98 20.37 -2.17 -6.95
CA ALA A 98 20.10 -1.51 -8.22
C ALA A 98 18.67 -0.96 -8.24
N MET A 99 18.55 0.37 -8.34
CA MET A 99 17.29 1.09 -8.43
C MET A 99 16.91 1.38 -9.89
N ARG A 100 15.62 1.26 -10.20
CA ARG A 100 15.00 1.67 -11.46
C ARG A 100 13.73 2.44 -11.16
N GLN A 101 13.55 3.59 -11.82
CA GLN A 101 12.27 4.29 -11.85
C GLN A 101 11.57 3.97 -13.16
N VAL A 102 10.29 3.60 -13.07
CA VAL A 102 9.47 3.21 -14.22
C VAL A 102 8.13 3.91 -14.19
N SER A 103 7.56 4.21 -15.35
CA SER A 103 6.20 4.74 -15.43
C SER A 103 5.16 3.63 -15.26
N ALA A 104 4.20 3.86 -14.37
CA ALA A 104 3.04 2.99 -14.17
C ALA A 104 1.77 3.66 -14.72
N LYS A 105 0.96 2.90 -15.44
CA LYS A 105 -0.30 3.34 -16.03
C LYS A 105 -1.46 2.67 -15.32
N ARG A 106 -2.46 3.46 -14.94
CA ARG A 106 -3.70 2.92 -14.38
C ARG A 106 -4.51 2.21 -15.48
N LYS A 107 -5.08 1.04 -15.16
CA LYS A 107 -5.88 0.22 -16.05
C LYS A 107 -7.38 0.49 -15.98
N ASN A 108 -7.86 1.08 -14.87
CA ASN A 108 -9.28 1.27 -14.56
C ASN A 108 -9.64 2.72 -14.19
#